data_AF-A0A0B4EX21-F1
#
_entry.id   AF-A0A0B4EX21-F1
#
_cell.length_a   1.000
_cell.length_b   1.000
_cell.length_c   1.000
_cell.angle_alpha   90.00
_cell.angle_beta   90.00
_cell.angle_gamma   90.00
#
_symmetry.space_group_name_H-M   'P 1'
#
loop_
_entity.id
_entity.type
_entity.pdbx_description
1 polymer ?
#
loop_
_entity_poly.entity_id
_entity_poly.type
_entity_poly.pdbx_seq_one_letter_code
_entity_poly.pdbx_strand_id
1 'polypeptide(L)'
;MLGLLRRRVLWPLGALVLILIVFTIQRSYSSPESSVAHFRALDKSDSLGHVFNSTLGFEDILVVGMPSRTDRRDGMILGAALSELKINFVDGVRGDDVNEKAIPVPKDRNNHLKGPVLGSWRGHMNAIHE
;
A
#
# COMPACT_ATOMS: atom_id res chain seq x y z
N MET A 1 32.76 -28.47 -45.68
CA MET A 1 31.35 -28.44 -45.24
C MET A 1 31.18 -28.48 -43.70
N LEU A 2 32.20 -28.21 -42.87
CA LEU A 2 32.10 -28.27 -41.39
C LEU A 2 31.65 -26.96 -40.70
N GLY A 3 31.72 -25.80 -41.38
CA GLY A 3 31.43 -24.49 -40.75
C GLY A 3 29.95 -24.18 -40.51
N LEU A 4 29.06 -24.81 -41.28
CA LEU A 4 27.60 -24.58 -41.21
C LEU A 4 26.93 -25.33 -40.05
N LEU A 5 27.43 -26.52 -39.68
CA LEU A 5 26.95 -27.26 -38.51
C LEU A 5 27.29 -26.56 -37.19
N ARG A 6 28.51 -25.99 -37.09
CA ARG A 6 28.98 -25.33 -35.86
C ARG A 6 28.13 -24.11 -35.51
N ARG A 7 27.67 -23.33 -36.49
CA ARG A 7 26.75 -22.21 -36.23
C ARG A 7 25.37 -22.72 -35.78
N ARG A 8 24.79 -23.74 -36.40
CA ARG A 8 23.44 -24.24 -36.06
C ARG A 8 23.30 -24.81 -34.65
N VAL A 9 24.39 -25.28 -34.03
CA VAL A 9 24.40 -25.83 -32.67
C VAL A 9 24.68 -24.75 -31.60
N LEU A 10 25.31 -23.63 -31.97
CA LEU A 10 25.65 -22.56 -31.03
C LEU A 10 24.43 -21.71 -30.59
N TRP A 11 23.46 -21.49 -31.48
CA TRP A 11 22.22 -20.75 -31.16
C TRP A 11 21.32 -21.47 -30.14
N PRO A 12 21.01 -22.77 -30.26
CA PRO A 12 20.18 -23.47 -29.27
C PRO A 12 20.88 -23.63 -27.93
N LEU A 13 22.21 -23.80 -27.90
CA LEU A 13 22.99 -23.79 -26.65
C LEU A 13 22.93 -22.43 -25.96
N GLY A 14 23.07 -21.34 -26.72
CA GLY A 14 22.91 -19.98 -26.18
C GLY A 14 21.52 -19.73 -25.62
N ALA A 15 20.46 -20.15 -26.33
CA ALA A 15 19.09 -20.03 -25.86
C ALA A 15 18.82 -20.86 -24.59
N LEU A 16 19.37 -22.08 -24.50
CA LEU A 16 19.23 -22.94 -23.34
C LEU A 16 19.94 -22.37 -22.10
N VAL A 17 21.13 -21.77 -22.27
CA VAL A 17 21.81 -21.06 -21.19
C VAL A 17 21.01 -19.84 -20.73
N LEU A 18 20.42 -19.08 -21.66
CA LEU A 18 19.60 -17.92 -21.34
C LEU A 18 18.32 -18.33 -20.57
N ILE A 19 17.68 -19.42 -20.97
CA ILE A 19 16.52 -20.00 -20.27
C ILE A 19 16.91 -20.48 -18.86
N LEU A 20 18.05 -21.16 -18.71
CA LEU A 20 18.55 -21.59 -17.40
C LEU A 20 18.86 -20.40 -16.49
N ILE A 21 19.47 -19.33 -17.02
CA ILE A 21 19.72 -18.09 -16.27
C ILE A 21 18.40 -17.48 -15.79
N VAL A 22 17.42 -17.31 -16.69
CA VAL A 22 16.10 -16.79 -16.33
C VAL A 22 15.41 -17.67 -15.28
N PHE A 23 15.51 -19.00 -15.40
CA PHE A 23 14.93 -19.94 -14.46
C PHE A 23 15.60 -19.88 -13.07
N THR A 24 16.92 -19.71 -13.00
CA THR A 24 17.63 -19.53 -11.72
C THR A 24 17.23 -18.23 -11.04
N ILE A 25 17.09 -17.14 -11.81
CA ILE A 25 16.65 -15.84 -11.30
C ILE A 25 15.21 -15.94 -10.76
N GLN A 26 14.30 -16.56 -11.51
CA GLN A 26 12.92 -16.77 -11.05
C GLN A 26 12.85 -17.63 -9.77
N ARG A 27 13.70 -18.65 -9.64
CA ARG A 27 13.74 -19.50 -8.44
C ARG A 27 14.30 -18.76 -7.23
N SER A 28 15.27 -17.87 -7.41
CA SER A 28 15.79 -17.01 -6.34
C SER A 28 14.77 -15.97 -5.85
N TYR A 29 13.85 -15.52 -6.70
CA TYR A 29 12.71 -14.70 -6.25
C TYR A 29 11.63 -15.51 -5.49
N SER A 30 11.63 -16.83 -5.63
CA SER A 30 10.56 -17.71 -5.14
C SER A 30 10.95 -18.54 -3.91
N SER A 31 12.18 -18.43 -3.38
CA SER A 31 12.60 -19.16 -2.18
C SER A 31 12.09 -18.47 -0.91
N PRO A 32 11.19 -19.08 -0.12
CA PRO A 32 10.88 -18.63 1.23
C PRO A 32 12.00 -19.17 2.12
N GLU A 33 12.89 -18.28 2.59
CA GLU A 33 14.00 -18.69 3.47
C GLU A 33 13.48 -19.20 4.83
N SER A 34 14.04 -20.34 5.22
CA SER A 34 13.79 -21.08 6.46
C SER A 34 13.96 -20.24 7.73
N SER A 35 12.89 -20.17 8.52
CA SER A 35 12.53 -19.00 9.33
C SER A 35 12.73 -19.16 10.86
N VAL A 36 13.77 -19.82 11.38
CA VAL A 36 13.79 -20.11 12.84
C VAL A 36 15.01 -19.62 13.63
N ALA A 37 16.21 -19.51 13.03
CA ALA A 37 17.41 -19.12 13.79
C ALA A 37 17.81 -17.64 13.66
N HIS A 38 17.34 -16.93 12.64
CA HIS A 38 17.74 -15.53 12.36
C HIS A 38 16.86 -14.47 13.05
N PHE A 39 15.78 -14.89 13.72
CA PHE A 39 14.69 -14.04 14.20
C PHE A 39 15.05 -13.05 15.32
N ARG A 40 16.16 -13.25 16.06
CA ARG A 40 16.47 -12.40 17.23
C ARG A 40 17.49 -11.29 16.98
N ALA A 41 18.23 -11.35 15.87
CA ALA A 41 19.22 -10.32 15.53
C ALA A 41 18.79 -9.43 14.34
N LEU A 42 17.80 -9.87 13.54
CA LEU A 42 17.28 -9.14 12.38
C LEU A 42 16.21 -8.09 12.74
N ASP A 43 15.59 -8.19 13.91
CA ASP A 43 14.41 -7.39 14.31
C ASP A 43 14.64 -5.86 14.23
N LYS A 44 15.88 -5.41 14.44
CA LYS A 44 16.22 -3.98 14.32
C LYS A 44 16.47 -3.53 12.87
N SER A 45 17.04 -4.40 12.02
CA SER A 45 17.32 -4.07 10.61
C SER A 45 16.11 -4.26 9.70
N ASP A 46 15.18 -5.15 10.05
CA ASP A 46 13.98 -5.46 9.26
C ASP A 46 12.94 -4.31 9.33
N SER A 47 12.84 -3.64 10.50
CA SER A 47 11.96 -2.47 10.69
C SER A 47 12.17 -1.34 9.67
N LEU A 48 13.42 -1.08 9.25
CA LEU A 48 13.72 -0.07 8.22
C LEU A 48 13.35 -0.58 6.81
N GLY A 49 13.46 -1.89 6.58
CA GLY A 49 13.01 -2.54 5.34
C GLY A 49 11.52 -2.33 5.09
N HIS A 50 10.71 -2.43 6.14
CA HIS A 50 9.26 -2.18 6.06
C HIS A 50 8.90 -0.77 5.59
N VAL A 51 9.70 0.24 5.92
CA VAL A 51 9.46 1.64 5.49
C VAL A 51 9.58 1.81 3.97
N PHE A 52 10.29 0.91 3.27
CA PHE A 52 10.42 0.95 1.81
C PHE A 52 9.28 0.25 1.06
N ASN A 53 8.26 -0.28 1.76
CA ASN A 53 7.07 -0.80 1.09
C ASN A 53 6.15 0.35 0.64
N SER A 54 5.16 0.04 -0.21
CA SER A 54 4.20 1.03 -0.72
C SER A 54 3.28 1.63 0.36
N THR A 55 3.32 1.14 1.59
CA THR A 55 2.52 1.61 2.74
C THR A 55 3.38 2.12 3.89
N LEU A 56 4.68 2.39 3.66
CA LEU A 56 5.65 2.88 4.64
C LEU A 56 5.75 2.06 5.95
N GLY A 57 5.48 0.77 5.88
CA GLY A 57 5.50 -0.16 7.02
C GLY A 57 4.21 -0.21 7.82
N PHE A 58 3.17 0.49 7.39
CA PHE A 58 1.81 0.35 7.92
C PHE A 58 1.04 -0.73 7.15
N GLU A 59 -0.06 -1.22 7.71
CA GLU A 59 -0.99 -2.10 6.99
C GLU A 59 -1.63 -1.37 5.81
N ASP A 60 -2.08 -0.13 6.04
CA ASP A 60 -2.74 0.69 5.04
C ASP A 60 -2.53 2.20 5.29
N ILE A 61 -2.60 3.01 4.22
CA ILE A 61 -2.56 4.47 4.28
C ILE A 61 -3.95 4.99 3.91
N LEU A 62 -4.69 5.46 4.91
CA LEU A 62 -6.06 5.93 4.73
C LEU A 62 -6.11 7.43 4.45
N VAL A 63 -6.89 7.81 3.43
CA VAL A 63 -7.16 9.21 3.08
C VAL A 63 -8.63 9.52 3.35
N VAL A 64 -8.88 10.27 4.43
CA VAL A 64 -10.22 10.73 4.80
C VAL A 64 -10.54 12.05 4.10
N GLY A 65 -11.51 12.04 3.20
CA GLY A 65 -11.86 13.25 2.45
C GLY A 65 -13.26 13.22 1.86
N MET A 66 -13.87 14.39 1.66
CA MET A 66 -15.21 14.48 1.06
C MET A 66 -15.23 13.84 -0.34
N PRO A 67 -16.20 12.95 -0.65
CA PRO A 67 -16.32 12.35 -1.99
C PRO A 67 -16.64 13.39 -3.07
N SER A 68 -17.29 14.49 -2.70
CA SER A 68 -17.61 15.59 -3.63
C SER A 68 -16.39 16.43 -4.05
N ARG A 69 -15.23 16.24 -3.42
CA ARG A 69 -13.99 16.99 -3.71
C ARG A 69 -13.04 16.16 -4.59
N THR A 70 -13.48 15.90 -5.82
CA THR A 70 -12.72 15.12 -6.80
C THR A 70 -11.36 15.76 -7.08
N ASP A 71 -11.29 17.09 -7.13
CA ASP A 71 -10.05 17.86 -7.30
C ASP A 71 -8.94 17.46 -6.30
N ARG A 72 -9.29 17.26 -5.02
CA ARG A 72 -8.33 16.84 -4.00
C ARG A 72 -8.02 15.35 -4.07
N ARG A 73 -9.00 14.53 -4.42
CA ARG A 73 -8.82 13.07 -4.56
C ARG A 73 -7.89 12.75 -5.72
N ASP A 74 -8.09 13.39 -6.86
CA ASP A 74 -7.24 13.26 -8.05
C ASP A 74 -5.80 13.69 -7.73
N GLY A 75 -5.64 14.82 -7.02
CA GLY A 75 -4.32 15.27 -6.56
C GLY A 75 -3.63 14.25 -5.64
N MET A 76 -4.38 13.62 -4.72
CA MET A 76 -3.83 12.62 -3.82
C MET A 76 -3.49 11.30 -4.54
N ILE A 77 -4.32 10.86 -5.48
CA ILE A 77 -4.05 9.69 -6.34
C ILE A 77 -2.77 9.91 -7.14
N LEU A 78 -2.63 11.09 -7.77
CA LEU A 78 -1.44 11.42 -8.55
C LEU A 78 -0.19 11.48 -7.66
N GLY A 79 -0.30 12.11 -6.48
CA GLY A 79 0.81 12.19 -5.53
C GLY A 79 1.25 10.81 -5.02
N ALA A 80 0.29 9.93 -4.72
CA ALA A 80 0.55 8.57 -4.32
C ALA A 80 1.20 7.75 -5.45
N ALA A 81 0.69 7.85 -6.67
CA ALA A 81 1.26 7.18 -7.84
C ALA A 81 2.70 7.64 -8.13
N LEU A 82 2.98 8.94 -8.02
CA LEU A 82 4.34 9.50 -8.20
C LEU A 82 5.31 9.04 -7.11
N SER A 83 4.80 8.77 -5.91
CA SER A 83 5.60 8.38 -4.74
C SER A 83 5.60 6.87 -4.50
N GLU A 84 5.03 6.09 -5.44
CA GLU A 84 4.84 4.63 -5.32
C GLU A 84 4.10 4.19 -4.05
N LEU A 85 3.24 5.07 -3.52
CA LEU A 85 2.42 4.80 -2.35
C LEU A 85 1.09 4.19 -2.74
N LYS A 86 0.64 3.22 -1.94
CA LYS A 86 -0.72 2.69 -1.96
C LYS A 86 -1.53 3.43 -0.90
N ILE A 87 -2.63 4.04 -1.32
CA ILE A 87 -3.57 4.73 -0.45
C ILE A 87 -4.98 4.18 -0.65
N ASN A 88 -5.79 4.18 0.40
CA ASN A 88 -7.20 3.82 0.34
C ASN A 88 -8.05 4.99 0.85
N PHE A 89 -9.11 5.31 0.12
CA PHE A 89 -9.96 6.44 0.46
C PHE A 89 -11.08 6.01 1.40
N VAL A 90 -11.29 6.83 2.43
CA VAL A 90 -12.47 6.75 3.29
C VAL A 90 -13.29 8.01 3.08
N ASP A 91 -14.58 7.83 2.82
CA ASP A 91 -15.47 8.94 2.53
C ASP A 91 -15.72 9.79 3.79
N GLY A 92 -15.36 11.07 3.67
CA GLY A 92 -15.70 12.08 4.65
C GLY A 92 -17.21 12.32 4.70
N VAL A 93 -17.72 12.61 5.89
CA VAL A 93 -19.15 12.80 6.16
C VAL A 93 -19.43 14.28 6.40
N ARG A 94 -20.57 14.81 5.94
CA ARG A 94 -20.99 16.17 6.32
C ARG A 94 -21.51 16.12 7.75
N GLY A 95 -21.24 17.15 8.55
CA GLY A 95 -21.76 17.21 9.92
C GLY A 95 -23.28 17.09 9.99
N ASP A 96 -23.99 17.63 9.00
CA ASP A 96 -25.46 17.62 8.94
C ASP A 96 -26.03 16.21 8.66
N ASP A 97 -25.23 15.31 8.08
CA ASP A 97 -25.62 13.93 7.79
C ASP A 97 -25.38 12.99 8.99
N VAL A 98 -24.74 13.48 10.06
CA VAL A 98 -24.45 12.69 11.26
C VAL A 98 -25.68 12.66 12.16
N ASN A 99 -26.13 11.45 12.51
CA ASN A 99 -27.25 11.27 13.43
C ASN A 99 -26.94 11.92 14.80
N GLU A 100 -27.88 12.71 15.33
CA GLU A 100 -27.73 13.40 16.62
C GLU A 100 -27.40 12.42 17.77
N LYS A 101 -27.92 11.19 17.73
CA LYS A 101 -27.64 10.15 18.73
C LYS A 101 -26.22 9.58 18.65
N ALA A 102 -25.52 9.77 17.54
CA ALA A 102 -24.15 9.30 17.34
C ALA A 102 -23.09 10.33 17.78
N ILE A 103 -23.51 11.50 18.27
CA ILE A 103 -22.60 12.56 18.73
C ILE A 103 -22.04 12.20 20.12
N PRO A 104 -20.71 12.24 20.35
CA PRO A 104 -20.10 11.73 21.59
C PRO A 104 -20.46 12.45 22.89
N VAL A 105 -20.98 13.67 22.83
CA VAL A 105 -21.16 14.53 24.01
C VAL A 105 -22.64 14.82 24.23
N PRO A 106 -23.30 14.15 25.19
CA PRO A 106 -24.67 14.46 25.58
C PRO A 106 -24.73 15.39 26.81
N LYS A 107 -25.78 16.24 26.83
CA LYS A 107 -26.35 17.09 27.89
C LYS A 107 -25.99 18.59 27.95
N ASP A 108 -24.74 19.03 27.78
CA ASP A 108 -24.46 20.47 27.74
C ASP A 108 -24.57 21.00 26.30
N ARG A 109 -25.80 21.37 25.93
CA ARG A 109 -26.26 21.77 24.58
C ARG A 109 -25.45 22.90 23.91
N ASN A 110 -24.53 23.52 24.64
CA ASN A 110 -23.72 24.64 24.18
C ASN A 110 -22.35 24.23 23.63
N ASN A 111 -21.87 22.99 23.86
CA ASN A 111 -20.52 22.57 23.46
C ASN A 111 -20.47 21.26 22.64
N HIS A 112 -21.51 20.97 21.85
CA HIS A 112 -21.49 19.84 20.92
C HIS A 112 -20.71 20.16 19.65
N LEU A 113 -20.02 19.16 19.11
CA LEU A 113 -19.39 19.25 17.79
C LEU A 113 -20.48 19.51 16.75
N LYS A 114 -20.26 20.51 15.89
CA LYS A 114 -21.21 20.90 14.83
C LYS A 114 -20.51 21.05 13.50
N GLY A 115 -21.31 20.97 12.43
CA GLY A 115 -20.90 21.31 11.07
C GLY A 115 -19.63 20.54 10.64
N PRO A 116 -18.64 21.21 10.01
CA PRO A 116 -17.45 20.53 9.48
C PRO A 116 -16.65 19.74 10.51
N VAL A 117 -16.62 20.18 11.77
CA VAL A 117 -15.86 19.50 12.83
C VAL A 117 -16.51 18.17 13.19
N LEU A 118 -17.85 18.13 13.26
CA LEU A 118 -18.59 16.88 13.50
C LEU A 118 -18.41 15.90 12.34
N GLY A 119 -18.46 16.40 11.10
CA GLY A 119 -18.21 15.60 9.90
C GLY A 119 -16.78 15.03 9.85
N SER A 120 -15.79 15.85 10.21
CA SER A 120 -14.39 15.40 10.34
C SER A 120 -14.23 14.32 11.41
N TRP A 121 -14.80 14.53 12.60
CA TRP A 121 -14.79 13.52 13.66
C TRP A 121 -15.43 12.22 13.17
N ARG A 122 -16.61 12.29 12.53
CA ARG A 122 -17.28 11.09 12.03
C ARG A 122 -16.46 10.38 10.96
N GLY A 123 -15.88 11.12 10.01
CA GLY A 123 -15.03 10.56 8.97
C GLY A 123 -13.82 9.81 9.55
N HIS A 124 -13.13 10.36 10.55
CA HIS A 124 -12.01 9.68 11.20
C HIS A 124 -12.46 8.42 11.95
N MET A 125 -13.60 8.46 12.63
CA MET A 125 -14.12 7.27 13.30
C MET A 125 -14.54 6.18 12.30
N ASN A 126 -15.10 6.54 11.15
CA ASN A 126 -15.36 5.57 10.09
C ASN A 126 -14.05 4.94 9.60
N ALA A 127 -12.99 5.73 9.43
CA ALA A 127 -11.67 5.22 9.01
C ALA A 127 -11.01 4.29 10.04
N ILE A 128 -11.28 4.45 11.34
CA ILE A 128 -10.78 3.54 12.38
C ILE A 128 -11.55 2.21 12.39
N HIS A 129 -12.79 2.21 11.90
CA HIS A 129 -13.65 1.04 11.86
C HIS A 129 -13.41 0.14 10.64
N GLU A 130 -12.78 0.67 9.60
CA GLU A 130 -12.41 -0.03 8.36
C GLU A 130 -11.13 -0.84 8.54
#